data_AF-A0A938S5K6-F1
#
_entry.id   AF-A0A938S5K6-F1
#
_cell.length_a   1.000
_cell.length_b   1.000
_cell.length_c   1.000
_cell.angle_alpha   90.00
_cell.angle_beta   90.00
_cell.angle_gamma   90.00
#
_symmetry.space_group_name_H-M   'P 1'
#
loop_
_entity.id
_entity.type
_entity.pdbx_description
1 polymer ?
#
loop_
_entity_poly.entity_id
_entity_poly.type
_entity_poly.pdbx_seq_one_letter_code
_entity_poly.pdbx_strand_id
1 'polypeptide(L)'
;MEIRKRGIMETRKIGNQQVTFHRYNTIIVGAGAAGMNCAVHLYEFMKLKGVEAPQDRIAIVTRGLGLGASRMSGSDKQTYYKQGTSPNVPDCAKAFADTLTAAGCCHADLALAEGINSLREFAHLVQAGVAFPTDSLGTFIGYKTDHDPAERATSAGPKTSKFMSECLQREANAYGLRIFDNQEAAHLLTVGTGSSKRIAGLVAVDKAKTGKSGHALNVFLAANVVLAAGGPGELYETSVYPRGQVGLHGLALRAGLAAENLTESQFGLASTKFRWNVSGTYMQAVPRIFSADPDGSHERDFLADFFPSMKTMATDIFLKGYQWPFDPQKIENLKSSLVDVLVFNENQKGRRVFLDFRQNPVGTRTMQPFNMDELEPEAFEYLRDAGAMQKTPIERLAHMNPLAIEIYKENGI
;
A
#
# COMPACT_ATOMS: atom_id res chain seq x y z
N MET A 1 6.70 -35.98 -15.82
CA MET A 1 5.29 -35.99 -16.30
C MET A 1 5.10 -34.76 -17.16
N GLU A 2 5.19 -34.92 -18.48
CA GLU A 2 5.11 -33.83 -19.46
C GLU A 2 3.70 -33.22 -19.49
N ILE A 3 3.57 -31.96 -19.08
CA ILE A 3 2.36 -31.15 -19.22
C ILE A 3 2.47 -30.46 -20.59
N ARG A 4 1.99 -31.11 -21.67
CA ARG A 4 2.02 -30.60 -23.07
C ARG A 4 0.65 -30.15 -23.61
N LYS A 5 -0.39 -30.06 -22.79
CA LYS A 5 -1.72 -29.56 -23.20
C LYS A 5 -2.19 -28.50 -22.21
N ARG A 6 -2.83 -27.46 -22.77
CA ARG A 6 -3.63 -26.42 -22.08
C ARG A 6 -4.23 -26.98 -20.80
N GLY A 7 -3.99 -26.30 -19.67
CA GLY A 7 -4.23 -26.81 -18.31
C GLY A 7 -5.39 -27.80 -18.22
N ILE A 8 -5.08 -29.06 -17.93
CA ILE A 8 -6.06 -30.16 -17.99
C ILE A 8 -7.13 -29.88 -16.93
N MET A 9 -8.35 -29.59 -17.39
CA MET A 9 -9.53 -29.46 -16.56
C MET A 9 -10.24 -30.81 -16.51
N GLU A 10 -10.48 -31.32 -15.31
CA GLU A 10 -11.18 -32.59 -15.12
C GLU A 10 -12.12 -32.49 -13.92
N THR A 11 -13.40 -32.78 -14.12
CA THR A 11 -14.37 -32.83 -13.02
C THR A 11 -14.51 -34.26 -12.54
N ARG A 12 -14.40 -34.47 -11.22
CA ARG A 12 -14.60 -35.77 -10.56
C ARG A 12 -15.56 -35.64 -9.40
N LYS A 13 -16.34 -36.68 -9.17
CA LYS A 13 -17.14 -36.83 -7.95
C LYS A 13 -16.26 -37.37 -6.82
N ILE A 14 -16.12 -36.61 -5.74
CA ILE A 14 -15.42 -37.03 -4.52
C ILE A 14 -16.40 -36.94 -3.36
N GLY A 15 -16.72 -38.08 -2.77
CA GLY A 15 -17.82 -38.18 -1.82
C GLY A 15 -19.14 -37.74 -2.46
N ASN A 16 -19.83 -36.78 -1.83
CA ASN A 16 -21.05 -36.16 -2.35
C ASN A 16 -20.83 -34.84 -3.10
N GLN A 17 -19.57 -34.45 -3.36
CA GLN A 17 -19.22 -33.19 -4.03
C GLN A 17 -18.73 -33.42 -5.46
N GLN A 18 -19.06 -32.49 -6.36
CA GLN A 18 -18.37 -32.34 -7.63
C GLN A 18 -17.15 -31.45 -7.44
N VAL A 19 -15.98 -31.95 -7.84
CA VAL A 19 -14.70 -31.26 -7.67
C VAL A 19 -14.06 -31.10 -9.04
N THR A 20 -13.73 -29.87 -9.43
CA THR A 20 -13.02 -29.59 -10.68
C THR A 20 -11.53 -29.45 -10.41
N PHE A 21 -10.73 -30.24 -11.09
CA PHE A 21 -9.28 -30.19 -11.02
C PHE A 21 -8.74 -29.36 -12.18
N HIS A 22 -7.77 -28.50 -11.87
CA HIS A 22 -6.99 -27.72 -12.81
C HIS A 22 -5.52 -28.04 -12.61
N ARG A 23 -4.77 -28.22 -13.70
CA ARG A 23 -3.33 -28.54 -13.64
C ARG A 23 -2.51 -27.48 -14.36
N TYR A 24 -1.58 -26.88 -13.63
CA TYR A 24 -0.65 -25.86 -14.13
C TYR A 24 0.78 -26.19 -13.72
N ASN A 25 1.77 -25.54 -14.33
CA ASN A 25 3.13 -25.58 -13.80
C ASN A 25 3.22 -24.69 -12.55
N THR A 26 2.71 -23.46 -12.65
CA THR A 26 2.73 -22.47 -11.58
C THR A 26 1.34 -21.90 -11.39
N ILE A 27 0.89 -21.81 -10.14
CA ILE A 27 -0.29 -21.02 -9.77
C ILE A 27 0.14 -19.87 -8.87
N ILE A 28 -0.47 -18.71 -9.09
CA ILE A 28 -0.23 -17.48 -8.33
C ILE A 28 -1.53 -17.14 -7.61
N VAL A 29 -1.51 -17.12 -6.28
CA VAL A 29 -2.68 -16.90 -5.44
C VAL A 29 -2.73 -15.43 -5.04
N GLY A 30 -3.63 -14.68 -5.68
CA GLY A 30 -3.79 -13.24 -5.49
C GLY A 30 -3.56 -12.45 -6.78
N ALA A 31 -4.40 -11.44 -7.01
CA ALA A 31 -4.44 -10.63 -8.23
C ALA A 31 -4.10 -9.15 -8.00
N GLY A 32 -3.43 -8.84 -6.88
CA GLY A 32 -2.87 -7.50 -6.63
C GLY A 32 -1.66 -7.21 -7.52
N ALA A 33 -1.00 -6.06 -7.31
CA ALA A 33 0.16 -5.66 -8.12
C ALA A 33 1.27 -6.72 -8.10
N ALA A 34 1.62 -7.27 -6.93
CA ALA A 34 2.66 -8.30 -6.81
C ALA A 34 2.31 -9.60 -7.56
N GLY A 35 1.07 -10.08 -7.43
CA GLY A 35 0.62 -11.32 -8.10
C GLY A 35 0.58 -11.17 -9.62
N MET A 36 0.05 -10.05 -10.11
CA MET A 36 0.03 -9.75 -11.55
C MET A 36 1.44 -9.57 -12.11
N ASN A 37 2.31 -8.83 -11.40
CA ASN A 37 3.69 -8.62 -11.85
C ASN A 37 4.47 -9.93 -11.92
N CYS A 38 4.31 -10.80 -10.91
CA CYS A 38 4.88 -12.14 -10.92
C CYS A 38 4.43 -12.95 -12.14
N ALA A 39 3.15 -12.87 -12.51
CA ALA A 39 2.59 -13.59 -13.65
C ALA A 39 3.16 -13.08 -15.00
N VAL A 40 3.25 -11.76 -15.16
CA VAL A 40 3.82 -11.09 -16.33
C VAL A 40 5.29 -11.49 -16.50
N HIS A 41 6.13 -11.27 -15.49
CA HIS A 41 7.56 -11.62 -15.56
C HIS A 41 7.80 -13.11 -15.77
N LEU A 42 6.99 -13.98 -15.15
CA LEU A 42 7.13 -15.43 -15.34
C LEU A 42 6.78 -15.84 -16.78
N TYR A 43 5.76 -15.24 -17.37
CA TYR A 43 5.41 -15.46 -18.77
C TYR A 43 6.56 -15.02 -19.70
N GLU A 44 7.07 -13.80 -19.52
CA GLU A 44 8.17 -13.26 -20.31
C GLU A 44 9.43 -14.11 -20.19
N PHE A 45 9.78 -14.51 -18.97
CA PHE A 45 10.91 -15.39 -18.71
C PHE A 45 10.76 -16.74 -19.43
N MET A 46 9.59 -17.39 -19.33
CA MET A 46 9.32 -18.65 -20.03
C MET A 46 9.40 -18.48 -21.55
N LYS A 47 8.86 -17.39 -22.08
CA LYS A 47 8.94 -17.06 -23.52
C LYS A 47 10.39 -16.89 -23.97
N LEU A 48 11.20 -16.15 -23.22
CA LEU A 48 12.64 -15.96 -23.49
C LEU A 48 13.42 -17.28 -23.42
N LYS A 49 13.01 -18.22 -22.57
CA LYS A 49 13.59 -19.58 -22.49
C LYS A 49 13.06 -20.53 -23.57
N GLY A 50 12.22 -20.08 -24.49
CA GLY A 50 11.69 -20.90 -25.58
C GLY A 50 10.64 -21.92 -25.13
N VAL A 51 10.00 -21.70 -23.98
CA VAL A 51 8.91 -22.56 -23.51
C VAL A 51 7.70 -22.37 -24.43
N GLU A 52 7.21 -23.46 -25.00
CA GLU A 52 6.00 -23.45 -25.82
C GLU A 52 4.75 -23.16 -24.96
N ALA A 53 3.90 -22.26 -25.48
CA ALA A 53 2.66 -21.79 -24.86
C ALA A 53 2.78 -21.48 -23.35
N PRO A 54 3.62 -20.51 -22.93
CA PRO A 54 3.80 -20.20 -21.51
C PRO A 54 2.50 -19.88 -20.76
N GLN A 55 1.54 -19.24 -21.42
CA GLN A 55 0.24 -18.88 -20.87
C GLN A 55 -0.60 -20.08 -20.41
N ASP A 56 -0.36 -21.26 -20.98
CA ASP A 56 -1.06 -22.49 -20.60
C ASP A 56 -0.44 -23.15 -19.35
N ARG A 57 0.71 -22.65 -18.89
CA ARG A 57 1.47 -23.17 -17.75
C ARG A 57 1.27 -22.35 -16.47
N ILE A 58 0.72 -21.16 -16.58
CA ILE A 58 0.57 -20.19 -15.50
C ILE A 58 -0.92 -19.89 -15.30
N ALA A 59 -1.37 -19.88 -14.05
CA ALA A 59 -2.70 -19.39 -13.71
C ALA A 59 -2.68 -18.47 -12.49
N ILE A 60 -3.52 -17.45 -12.52
CA ILE A 60 -3.76 -16.55 -11.40
C ILE A 60 -5.09 -16.98 -10.76
N VAL A 61 -5.10 -17.21 -9.45
CA VAL A 61 -6.28 -17.61 -8.69
C VAL A 61 -6.53 -16.56 -7.63
N THR A 62 -7.72 -15.95 -7.62
CA THR A 62 -8.03 -14.85 -6.71
C THR A 62 -9.45 -14.90 -6.19
N ARG A 63 -9.64 -14.40 -4.97
CA ARG A 63 -10.95 -14.20 -4.34
C ARG A 63 -11.77 -13.13 -5.07
N GLY A 64 -11.10 -12.14 -5.64
CA GLY A 64 -11.73 -11.02 -6.34
C GLY A 64 -10.71 -10.23 -7.15
N LEU A 65 -11.01 -9.96 -8.42
CA LEU A 65 -10.18 -9.12 -9.29
C LEU A 65 -10.16 -7.64 -8.88
N GLY A 66 -11.31 -7.13 -8.40
CA GLY A 66 -11.45 -5.76 -7.90
C GLY A 66 -11.05 -5.59 -6.44
N LEU A 67 -10.64 -6.66 -5.76
CA LEU A 67 -10.30 -6.64 -4.34
C LEU A 67 -8.79 -6.50 -4.12
N GLY A 68 -8.42 -6.16 -2.90
CA GLY A 68 -7.02 -6.11 -2.47
C GLY A 68 -6.53 -4.67 -2.23
N ALA A 69 -5.55 -4.52 -1.34
CA ALA A 69 -4.98 -3.21 -1.04
C ALA A 69 -4.50 -2.48 -2.30
N SER A 70 -3.85 -3.17 -3.25
CA SER A 70 -3.41 -2.54 -4.52
C SER A 70 -4.57 -1.93 -5.33
N ARG A 71 -5.78 -2.47 -5.24
CA ARG A 71 -6.96 -2.00 -6.00
C ARG A 71 -7.79 -0.95 -5.28
N MET A 72 -7.77 -0.98 -3.95
CA MET A 72 -8.76 -0.31 -3.11
C MET A 72 -8.18 0.74 -2.15
N SER A 73 -6.87 0.75 -1.93
CA SER A 73 -6.21 1.73 -1.06
C SER A 73 -5.70 2.94 -1.85
N GLY A 74 -5.40 4.01 -1.12
CA GLY A 74 -4.73 5.19 -1.64
C GLY A 74 -4.35 6.17 -0.53
N SER A 75 -3.70 7.26 -0.91
CA SER A 75 -3.36 8.41 -0.06
C SER A 75 -3.39 9.68 -0.92
N ASP A 76 -3.06 10.86 -0.39
CA ASP A 76 -2.92 12.08 -1.20
C ASP A 76 -1.93 11.92 -2.37
N LYS A 77 -0.84 11.17 -2.13
CA LYS A 77 0.18 10.75 -3.10
C LYS A 77 0.59 9.34 -2.75
N GLN A 78 -0.06 8.35 -3.35
CA GLN A 78 0.29 6.96 -3.07
C GLN A 78 1.65 6.66 -3.67
N THR A 79 2.62 6.39 -2.80
CA THR A 79 4.03 6.33 -3.15
C THR A 79 4.45 4.96 -3.71
N TYR A 80 5.26 5.00 -4.76
CA TYR A 80 6.11 3.91 -5.21
C TYR A 80 7.57 4.26 -4.93
N TYR A 81 8.31 3.35 -4.29
CA TYR A 81 9.71 3.54 -3.95
C TYR A 81 10.63 2.92 -5.01
N LYS A 82 11.64 3.69 -5.39
CA LYS A 82 12.74 3.24 -6.26
C LYS A 82 14.01 4.00 -5.92
N GLN A 83 15.15 3.55 -6.42
CA GLN A 83 16.34 4.42 -6.40
C GLN A 83 16.05 5.80 -7.01
N GLY A 84 16.62 6.83 -6.39
CA GLY A 84 16.55 8.21 -6.84
C GLY A 84 17.04 8.33 -8.28
N THR A 85 16.31 9.08 -9.10
CA THR A 85 16.67 9.39 -10.49
C THR A 85 16.84 10.89 -10.71
N SER A 86 16.90 11.66 -9.62
CA SER A 86 17.12 13.09 -9.65
C SER A 86 18.49 13.38 -10.27
N PRO A 87 18.62 14.34 -11.21
CA PRO A 87 19.92 14.76 -11.72
C PRO A 87 20.75 15.51 -10.66
N ASN A 88 20.12 15.92 -9.56
CA ASN A 88 20.73 16.78 -8.55
C ASN A 88 21.14 16.04 -7.27
N VAL A 89 20.55 14.86 -7.01
CA VAL A 89 20.76 14.10 -5.77
C VAL A 89 21.28 12.71 -6.12
N PRO A 90 22.52 12.35 -5.73
CA PRO A 90 23.06 11.03 -5.99
C PRO A 90 22.38 9.97 -5.11
N ASP A 91 22.16 8.78 -5.67
CA ASP A 91 21.67 7.62 -4.93
C ASP A 91 22.30 6.33 -5.45
N CYS A 92 22.26 5.26 -4.65
CA CYS A 92 22.76 3.94 -5.03
C CYS A 92 22.06 2.82 -4.26
N ALA A 93 22.26 1.57 -4.70
CA ALA A 93 21.55 0.42 -4.11
C ALA A 93 21.92 0.20 -2.64
N LYS A 94 23.17 0.50 -2.27
CA LYS A 94 23.62 0.40 -0.89
C LYS A 94 22.96 1.46 -0.01
N ALA A 95 22.91 2.71 -0.47
CA ALA A 95 22.23 3.79 0.24
C ALA A 95 20.72 3.52 0.38
N PHE A 96 20.08 2.94 -0.65
CA PHE A 96 18.70 2.47 -0.59
C PHE A 96 18.51 1.41 0.51
N ALA A 97 19.36 0.37 0.50
CA ALA A 97 19.29 -0.71 1.47
C ALA A 97 19.56 -0.23 2.91
N ASP A 98 20.48 0.72 3.08
CA ASP A 98 20.79 1.30 4.39
C ASP A 98 19.60 2.04 4.98
N THR A 99 18.82 2.73 4.15
CA THR A 99 17.57 3.37 4.60
C THR A 99 16.55 2.33 5.07
N LEU A 100 16.31 1.26 4.29
CA LEU A 100 15.33 0.22 4.68
C LEU A 100 15.74 -0.59 5.91
N THR A 101 17.04 -0.72 6.17
CA THR A 101 17.58 -1.51 7.28
C THR A 101 17.86 -0.70 8.54
N ALA A 102 17.77 0.63 8.49
CA ALA A 102 18.12 1.52 9.60
C ALA A 102 17.36 1.22 10.91
N ALA A 103 16.13 0.70 10.82
CA ALA A 103 15.30 0.35 11.98
C ALA A 103 15.46 -1.12 12.45
N GLY A 104 16.38 -1.90 11.86
CA GLY A 104 16.78 -3.22 12.35
C GLY A 104 15.89 -4.41 12.00
N CYS A 105 14.67 -4.20 11.47
CA CYS A 105 13.70 -5.27 11.18
C CYS A 105 13.63 -5.67 9.69
N CYS A 106 14.64 -5.32 8.88
CA CYS A 106 14.71 -5.66 7.47
C CYS A 106 15.99 -6.45 7.17
N HIS A 107 15.89 -7.52 6.38
CA HIS A 107 17.07 -8.25 5.93
C HIS A 107 17.84 -7.44 4.89
N ALA A 108 19.13 -7.20 5.15
CA ALA A 108 19.94 -6.31 4.32
C ALA A 108 20.19 -6.81 2.90
N ASP A 109 20.27 -8.13 2.70
CA ASP A 109 20.39 -8.75 1.38
C ASP A 109 19.12 -8.58 0.53
N LEU A 110 17.94 -8.72 1.14
CA LEU A 110 16.65 -8.45 0.49
C LEU A 110 16.50 -6.96 0.14
N ALA A 111 16.82 -6.07 1.08
CA ALA A 111 16.80 -4.62 0.84
C ALA A 111 17.76 -4.19 -0.28
N LEU A 112 18.95 -4.82 -0.34
CA LEU A 112 19.90 -4.59 -1.42
C LEU A 112 19.39 -5.12 -2.76
N ALA A 113 18.78 -6.31 -2.78
CA ALA A 113 18.16 -6.86 -3.98
C ALA A 113 17.03 -5.97 -4.50
N GLU A 114 16.21 -5.41 -3.61
CA GLU A 114 15.18 -4.42 -3.94
C GLU A 114 15.79 -3.16 -4.54
N GLY A 115 16.81 -2.58 -3.88
CA GLY A 115 17.55 -1.44 -4.41
C GLY A 115 18.10 -1.67 -5.82
N ILE A 116 18.81 -2.78 -6.04
CA ILE A 116 19.41 -3.16 -7.33
C ILE A 116 18.36 -3.27 -8.45
N ASN A 117 17.19 -3.85 -8.15
CA ASN A 117 16.18 -4.15 -9.17
C ASN A 117 15.11 -3.05 -9.31
N SER A 118 15.05 -2.09 -8.38
CA SER A 118 13.98 -1.10 -8.30
C SER A 118 13.81 -0.27 -9.59
N LEU A 119 14.90 0.17 -10.23
CA LEU A 119 14.84 0.93 -11.47
C LEU A 119 14.36 0.09 -12.65
N ARG A 120 14.73 -1.20 -12.69
CA ARG A 120 14.27 -2.13 -13.73
C ARG A 120 12.76 -2.33 -13.63
N GLU A 121 12.26 -2.56 -12.43
CA GLU A 121 10.82 -2.73 -12.21
C GLU A 121 10.05 -1.41 -12.44
N PHE A 122 10.62 -0.29 -12.02
CA PHE A 122 10.02 1.01 -12.32
C PHE A 122 9.87 1.24 -13.82
N ALA A 123 10.93 0.99 -14.61
CA ALA A 123 10.88 1.10 -16.06
C ALA A 123 9.87 0.13 -16.69
N HIS A 124 9.70 -1.07 -16.14
CA HIS A 124 8.67 -2.01 -16.55
C HIS A 124 7.26 -1.45 -16.32
N LEU A 125 6.98 -0.88 -15.15
CA LEU A 125 5.68 -0.24 -14.87
C LEU A 125 5.40 0.95 -15.78
N VAL A 126 6.43 1.75 -16.10
CA VAL A 126 6.32 2.82 -17.10
C VAL A 126 5.93 2.24 -18.47
N GLN A 127 6.59 1.17 -18.93
CA GLN A 127 6.28 0.50 -20.19
C GLN A 127 4.88 -0.13 -20.21
N ALA A 128 4.42 -0.66 -19.07
CA ALA A 128 3.05 -1.15 -18.88
C ALA A 128 1.98 -0.03 -18.96
N GLY A 129 2.40 1.23 -18.89
CA GLY A 129 1.57 2.41 -19.05
C GLY A 129 1.13 3.08 -17.75
N VAL A 130 1.85 2.87 -16.64
CA VAL A 130 1.61 3.64 -15.41
C VAL A 130 2.07 5.07 -15.63
N ALA A 131 1.15 6.02 -15.44
CA ALA A 131 1.36 7.43 -15.73
C ALA A 131 2.15 8.17 -14.63
N PHE A 132 3.40 7.75 -14.40
CA PHE A 132 4.31 8.49 -13.53
C PHE A 132 4.67 9.86 -14.15
N PRO A 133 4.70 10.94 -13.35
CA PRO A 133 4.97 12.28 -13.86
C PRO A 133 6.43 12.47 -14.24
N THR A 134 6.67 13.30 -15.25
CA THR A 134 8.00 13.74 -15.67
C THR A 134 8.11 15.27 -15.70
N ASP A 135 9.32 15.79 -15.56
CA ASP A 135 9.61 17.19 -15.93
C ASP A 135 9.66 17.37 -17.46
N SER A 136 9.96 18.60 -17.91
CA SER A 136 10.10 18.94 -19.33
C SER A 136 11.30 18.29 -20.03
N LEU A 137 12.25 17.75 -19.28
CA LEU A 137 13.42 17.03 -19.79
C LEU A 137 13.20 15.51 -19.83
N GLY A 138 12.10 15.02 -19.25
CA GLY A 138 11.78 13.59 -19.16
C GLY A 138 12.27 12.91 -17.88
N THR A 139 12.76 13.65 -16.88
CA THR A 139 13.13 13.10 -15.57
C THR A 139 11.87 12.67 -14.84
N PHE A 140 11.81 11.42 -14.39
CA PHE A 140 10.76 10.98 -13.48
C PHE A 140 10.90 11.65 -12.13
N ILE A 141 9.83 12.33 -11.69
CA ILE A 141 9.85 13.13 -10.48
C ILE A 141 9.95 12.24 -9.24
N GLY A 142 10.94 12.56 -8.40
CA GLY A 142 11.15 12.00 -7.08
C GLY A 142 10.86 13.04 -5.98
N TYR A 143 10.40 12.61 -4.81
CA TYR A 143 10.18 13.49 -3.66
C TYR A 143 10.57 12.81 -2.34
N LYS A 144 10.77 13.61 -1.30
CA LYS A 144 11.05 13.14 0.06
C LYS A 144 9.75 12.75 0.76
N THR A 145 9.71 11.58 1.38
CA THR A 145 8.59 11.10 2.22
C THR A 145 9.02 9.88 3.02
N ASP A 146 8.22 9.54 4.01
CA ASP A 146 8.37 8.42 4.94
C ASP A 146 9.79 8.33 5.50
N HIS A 147 10.29 9.48 5.97
CA HIS A 147 11.62 9.63 6.57
C HIS A 147 12.79 9.44 5.58
N ASP A 148 12.53 9.24 4.28
CA ASP A 148 13.55 9.11 3.24
C ASP A 148 13.95 10.48 2.63
N PRO A 149 15.22 10.91 2.77
CA PRO A 149 15.68 12.18 2.24
C PRO A 149 16.12 12.12 0.76
N ALA A 150 16.23 10.95 0.12
CA ALA A 150 16.90 10.77 -1.16
C ALA A 150 15.99 10.83 -2.40
N GLU A 151 14.81 11.47 -2.29
CA GLU A 151 13.87 11.67 -3.41
C GLU A 151 13.46 10.37 -4.13
N ARG A 152 13.36 9.28 -3.36
CA ARG A 152 13.09 7.92 -3.86
C ARG A 152 11.63 7.65 -4.19
N ALA A 153 10.75 8.43 -3.59
CA ALA A 153 9.32 8.30 -3.75
C ALA A 153 8.84 8.95 -5.04
N THR A 154 8.00 8.25 -5.79
CA THR A 154 7.27 8.79 -6.94
C THR A 154 5.83 8.32 -6.91
N SER A 155 4.92 9.04 -7.57
CA SER A 155 3.49 8.76 -7.52
C SER A 155 2.81 9.13 -8.83
N ALA A 156 1.91 8.27 -9.31
CA ALA A 156 0.96 8.58 -10.36
C ALA A 156 -0.33 9.21 -9.80
N GLY A 157 -0.24 9.75 -8.58
CA GLY A 157 -1.35 10.36 -7.85
C GLY A 157 -1.95 9.44 -6.78
N PRO A 158 -3.17 9.75 -6.33
CA PRO A 158 -3.75 9.08 -5.17
C PRO A 158 -4.04 7.59 -5.31
N LYS A 159 -4.10 7.10 -6.54
CA LYS A 159 -4.51 5.73 -6.92
C LYS A 159 -3.35 4.97 -7.61
N THR A 160 -2.09 5.33 -7.37
CA THR A 160 -0.90 4.74 -8.03
C THR A 160 -0.92 3.21 -8.08
N SER A 161 -1.13 2.53 -6.96
CA SER A 161 -1.14 1.07 -6.89
C SER A 161 -2.28 0.46 -7.69
N LYS A 162 -3.40 1.17 -7.80
CA LYS A 162 -4.54 0.75 -8.62
C LYS A 162 -4.12 0.82 -10.09
N PHE A 163 -3.54 1.93 -10.52
CA PHE A 163 -3.02 2.07 -11.88
C PHE A 163 -1.98 0.99 -12.21
N MET A 164 -1.00 0.76 -11.32
CA MET A 164 -0.02 -0.33 -11.48
C MET A 164 -0.72 -1.68 -11.69
N SER A 165 -1.65 -2.03 -10.80
CA SER A 165 -2.37 -3.29 -10.90
C SER A 165 -3.25 -3.37 -12.16
N GLU A 166 -3.81 -2.25 -12.67
CA GLU A 166 -4.63 -2.23 -13.90
C GLU A 166 -3.74 -2.44 -15.12
N CYS A 167 -2.59 -1.78 -15.16
CA CYS A 167 -1.60 -1.92 -16.24
C CYS A 167 -1.09 -3.36 -16.33
N LEU A 168 -0.65 -3.94 -15.22
CA LEU A 168 -0.17 -5.31 -15.16
C LEU A 168 -1.27 -6.34 -15.49
N GLN A 169 -2.52 -6.07 -15.09
CA GLN A 169 -3.64 -6.93 -15.50
C GLN A 169 -3.88 -6.86 -17.01
N ARG A 170 -3.76 -5.69 -17.64
CA ARG A 170 -3.88 -5.56 -19.11
C ARG A 170 -2.82 -6.39 -19.82
N GLU A 171 -1.57 -6.36 -19.34
CA GLU A 171 -0.49 -7.18 -19.91
C GLU A 171 -0.73 -8.68 -19.71
N ALA A 172 -1.09 -9.11 -18.49
CA ALA A 172 -1.45 -10.50 -18.22
C ALA A 172 -2.56 -11.00 -19.15
N ASN A 173 -3.58 -10.16 -19.40
CA ASN A 173 -4.65 -10.46 -20.36
C ASN A 173 -4.14 -10.52 -21.80
N ALA A 174 -3.27 -9.60 -22.22
CA ALA A 174 -2.67 -9.58 -23.55
C ALA A 174 -1.80 -10.82 -23.82
N TYR A 175 -1.17 -11.36 -22.79
CA TYR A 175 -0.44 -12.64 -22.84
C TYR A 175 -1.35 -13.87 -22.81
N GLY A 176 -2.66 -13.68 -22.59
CA GLY A 176 -3.63 -14.78 -22.52
C GLY A 176 -3.55 -15.59 -21.23
N LEU A 177 -2.99 -15.03 -20.15
CA LEU A 177 -2.92 -15.69 -18.85
C LEU A 177 -4.33 -15.93 -18.29
N ARG A 178 -4.57 -17.12 -17.74
CA ARG A 178 -5.87 -17.46 -17.18
C ARG A 178 -6.00 -16.89 -15.76
N ILE A 179 -7.01 -16.05 -15.56
CA ILE A 179 -7.40 -15.55 -14.24
C ILE A 179 -8.68 -16.27 -13.79
N PHE A 180 -8.60 -16.98 -12.67
CA PHE A 180 -9.73 -17.58 -11.99
C PHE A 180 -10.17 -16.65 -10.87
N ASP A 181 -11.20 -15.86 -11.15
CA ASP A 181 -11.81 -14.96 -10.18
C ASP A 181 -12.85 -15.68 -9.30
N ASN A 182 -13.26 -15.04 -8.21
CA ASN A 182 -14.23 -15.56 -7.23
C ASN A 182 -13.81 -16.88 -6.58
N GLN A 183 -12.51 -17.15 -6.49
CA GLN A 183 -11.95 -18.36 -5.88
C GLN A 183 -11.50 -18.07 -4.45
N GLU A 184 -12.35 -18.40 -3.47
CA GLU A 184 -12.02 -18.28 -2.05
C GLU A 184 -11.08 -19.45 -1.65
N ALA A 185 -9.85 -19.14 -1.26
CA ALA A 185 -8.90 -20.14 -0.83
C ALA A 185 -9.38 -20.84 0.45
N ALA A 186 -9.47 -22.18 0.43
CA ALA A 186 -9.96 -22.98 1.54
C ALA A 186 -8.86 -23.87 2.16
N HIS A 187 -7.91 -24.35 1.35
CA HIS A 187 -6.83 -25.22 1.83
C HIS A 187 -5.62 -25.22 0.89
N LEU A 188 -4.40 -25.31 1.44
CA LEU A 188 -3.19 -25.57 0.65
C LEU A 188 -2.87 -27.05 0.74
N LEU A 189 -2.82 -27.74 -0.40
CA LEU A 189 -2.53 -29.16 -0.46
C LEU A 189 -1.03 -29.38 -0.26
N THR A 190 -0.65 -30.20 0.71
CA THR A 190 0.74 -30.59 0.96
C THR A 190 0.96 -32.06 0.65
N VAL A 191 2.12 -32.39 0.09
CA VAL A 191 2.59 -33.75 -0.15
C VAL A 191 3.99 -33.95 0.43
N GLY A 192 4.38 -35.21 0.66
CA GLY A 192 5.66 -35.52 1.30
C GLY A 192 5.66 -35.29 2.82
N THR A 193 6.78 -35.59 3.45
CA THR A 193 6.99 -35.45 4.91
C THR A 193 8.40 -34.95 5.21
N GLY A 194 8.62 -34.39 6.41
CA GLY A 194 9.92 -33.85 6.80
C GLY A 194 10.44 -32.82 5.79
N SER A 195 11.70 -32.96 5.37
CA SER A 195 12.36 -32.09 4.38
C SER A 195 11.79 -32.21 2.96
N SER A 196 11.04 -33.28 2.65
CA SER A 196 10.37 -33.46 1.35
C SER A 196 8.96 -32.87 1.31
N LYS A 197 8.45 -32.36 2.45
CA LYS A 197 7.12 -31.75 2.53
C LYS A 197 7.09 -30.51 1.65
N ARG A 198 6.12 -30.44 0.74
CA ARG A 198 5.90 -29.28 -0.13
C ARG A 198 4.43 -29.03 -0.38
N ILE A 199 4.09 -27.79 -0.71
CA ILE A 199 2.78 -27.45 -1.27
C ILE A 199 2.73 -27.98 -2.72
N ALA A 200 1.61 -28.61 -3.08
CA ALA A 200 1.34 -29.16 -4.40
C ALA A 200 0.07 -28.59 -5.04
N GLY A 201 -0.63 -27.68 -4.36
CA GLY A 201 -1.81 -27.04 -4.92
C GLY A 201 -2.64 -26.26 -3.92
N LEU A 202 -3.77 -25.75 -4.42
CA LEU A 202 -4.75 -24.97 -3.69
C LEU A 202 -6.14 -25.59 -3.90
N VAL A 203 -6.89 -25.75 -2.80
CA VAL A 203 -8.33 -25.97 -2.84
C VAL A 203 -9.01 -24.63 -2.65
N ALA A 204 -9.94 -24.30 -3.54
CA ALA A 204 -10.73 -23.09 -3.47
C ALA A 204 -12.23 -23.37 -3.67
N VAL A 205 -13.05 -22.48 -3.14
CA VAL A 205 -14.51 -22.46 -3.34
C VAL A 205 -14.82 -21.40 -4.40
N ASP A 206 -15.49 -21.81 -5.47
CA ASP A 206 -16.01 -20.88 -6.47
C ASP A 206 -17.26 -20.18 -5.91
N LYS A 207 -17.06 -18.95 -5.41
CA LYS A 207 -18.09 -18.12 -4.80
C LYS A 207 -19.20 -17.72 -5.78
N ALA A 208 -18.90 -17.68 -7.07
CA ALA A 208 -19.91 -17.37 -8.10
C ALA A 208 -20.82 -18.57 -8.41
N LYS A 209 -20.38 -19.79 -8.09
CA LYS A 209 -21.13 -21.04 -8.34
C LYS A 209 -21.62 -21.73 -7.09
N THR A 210 -21.42 -21.14 -5.91
CA THR A 210 -21.91 -21.73 -4.65
C THR A 210 -23.44 -21.64 -4.58
N GLY A 211 -24.11 -22.74 -4.24
CA GLY A 211 -25.58 -22.83 -4.19
C GLY A 211 -26.09 -23.92 -3.26
N LYS A 212 -27.40 -24.21 -3.30
CA LYS A 212 -28.09 -25.12 -2.35
C LYS A 212 -27.67 -26.61 -2.44
N SER A 213 -26.95 -27.05 -3.48
CA SER A 213 -26.65 -28.47 -3.73
C SER A 213 -25.14 -28.82 -3.80
N GLY A 214 -24.23 -27.91 -3.48
CA GLY A 214 -22.80 -28.23 -3.41
C GLY A 214 -21.89 -27.03 -3.14
N HIS A 215 -20.63 -27.33 -2.79
CA HIS A 215 -19.63 -26.32 -2.41
C HIS A 215 -18.83 -25.74 -3.57
N ALA A 216 -19.11 -26.12 -4.82
CA ALA A 216 -18.40 -25.65 -6.03
C ALA A 216 -16.86 -25.63 -5.88
N LEU A 217 -16.31 -26.79 -5.50
CA LEU A 217 -14.89 -26.93 -5.17
C LEU A 217 -14.02 -27.01 -6.42
N ASN A 218 -12.98 -26.18 -6.45
CA ASN A 218 -11.91 -26.24 -7.45
C ASN A 218 -10.59 -26.63 -6.76
N VAL A 219 -9.83 -27.51 -7.40
CA VAL A 219 -8.50 -27.93 -6.96
C VAL A 219 -7.49 -27.57 -8.03
N PHE A 220 -6.61 -26.62 -7.71
CA PHE A 220 -5.53 -26.18 -8.57
C PHE A 220 -4.25 -26.91 -8.17
N LEU A 221 -3.81 -27.87 -8.98
CA LEU A 221 -2.57 -28.60 -8.79
C LEU A 221 -1.44 -27.92 -9.55
N ALA A 222 -0.29 -27.77 -8.89
CA ALA A 222 0.86 -27.10 -9.48
C ALA A 222 2.20 -27.68 -9.00
N ALA A 223 3.25 -27.48 -9.81
CA ALA A 223 4.62 -27.70 -9.38
C ALA A 223 5.07 -26.58 -8.44
N ASN A 224 4.70 -25.34 -8.77
CA ASN A 224 5.02 -24.13 -8.01
C ASN A 224 3.74 -23.42 -7.56
N VAL A 225 3.72 -22.92 -6.33
CA VAL A 225 2.63 -22.12 -5.78
C VAL A 225 3.22 -20.82 -5.22
N VAL A 226 2.84 -19.69 -5.81
CA VAL A 226 3.24 -18.35 -5.34
C VAL A 226 2.08 -17.75 -4.57
N LEU A 227 2.33 -17.30 -3.34
CA LEU A 227 1.31 -16.70 -2.47
C LEU A 227 1.48 -15.18 -2.48
N ALA A 228 0.49 -14.48 -3.05
CA ALA A 228 0.48 -13.03 -3.23
C ALA A 228 -0.89 -12.42 -2.85
N ALA A 229 -1.53 -12.93 -1.79
CA ALA A 229 -2.90 -12.54 -1.40
C ALA A 229 -2.99 -11.49 -0.28
N GLY A 230 -1.93 -10.68 -0.11
CA GLY A 230 -1.92 -9.52 0.77
C GLY A 230 -1.86 -9.80 2.27
N GLY A 231 -1.81 -8.71 3.04
CA GLY A 231 -1.74 -8.71 4.51
C GLY A 231 -3.08 -8.97 5.22
N PRO A 232 -3.07 -9.27 6.53
CA PRO A 232 -4.26 -9.51 7.34
C PRO A 232 -4.89 -8.19 7.83
N GLY A 233 -5.27 -7.29 6.93
CA GLY A 233 -5.76 -5.94 7.26
C GLY A 233 -7.06 -5.87 8.09
N GLU A 234 -7.85 -6.95 8.14
CA GLU A 234 -9.05 -7.09 8.99
C GLU A 234 -8.72 -7.66 10.39
N LEU A 235 -7.45 -7.83 10.74
CA LEU A 235 -7.04 -8.27 12.08
C LEU A 235 -7.36 -7.23 13.17
N TYR A 236 -7.27 -5.94 12.83
CA TYR A 236 -7.40 -4.84 13.76
C TYR A 236 -8.80 -4.21 13.71
N GLU A 237 -9.37 -3.95 14.89
CA GLU A 237 -10.67 -3.25 15.02
C GLU A 237 -10.62 -1.83 14.44
N THR A 238 -9.62 -1.05 14.87
CA THR A 238 -9.36 0.30 14.34
C THR A 238 -8.33 0.19 13.23
N SER A 239 -8.80 0.20 11.97
CA SER A 239 -7.98 -0.06 10.78
C SER A 239 -8.50 0.72 9.58
N VAL A 240 -7.56 1.14 8.73
CA VAL A 240 -7.83 1.80 7.45
C VAL A 240 -7.47 0.94 6.24
N TYR A 241 -7.12 -0.33 6.45
CA TYR A 241 -7.12 -1.27 5.35
C TYR A 241 -8.51 -1.30 4.69
N PRO A 242 -8.59 -1.43 3.35
CA PRO A 242 -9.86 -1.66 2.69
C PRO A 242 -10.59 -2.85 3.30
N ARG A 243 -11.92 -2.86 3.28
CA ARG A 243 -12.66 -4.02 3.79
C ARG A 243 -12.34 -5.28 2.96
N GLY A 244 -12.35 -6.44 3.61
CA GLY A 244 -12.07 -7.75 3.01
C GLY A 244 -10.59 -8.11 2.89
N GLN A 245 -9.66 -7.40 3.55
CA GLN A 245 -8.24 -7.81 3.60
C GLN A 245 -8.02 -8.88 4.69
N VAL A 246 -8.48 -10.11 4.47
CA VAL A 246 -8.34 -11.22 5.45
C VAL A 246 -6.99 -11.95 5.34
N GLY A 247 -6.27 -11.78 4.23
CA GLY A 247 -5.01 -12.45 3.94
C GLY A 247 -5.12 -13.98 3.83
N LEU A 248 -3.97 -14.65 3.72
CA LEU A 248 -3.88 -16.12 3.60
C LEU A 248 -3.01 -16.79 4.69
N HIS A 249 -2.58 -16.01 5.68
CA HIS A 249 -1.58 -16.41 6.68
C HIS A 249 -1.96 -17.69 7.41
N GLY A 250 -3.21 -17.82 7.86
CA GLY A 250 -3.67 -19.03 8.55
C GLY A 250 -3.63 -20.30 7.67
N LEU A 251 -3.80 -20.18 6.35
CA LEU A 251 -3.63 -21.30 5.43
C LEU A 251 -2.15 -21.64 5.23
N ALA A 252 -1.31 -20.63 5.05
CA ALA A 252 0.14 -20.78 4.89
C ALA A 252 0.79 -21.44 6.12
N LEU A 253 0.50 -20.93 7.32
CA LEU A 253 1.02 -21.47 8.59
C LEU A 253 0.60 -22.93 8.78
N ARG A 254 -0.68 -23.25 8.52
CA ARG A 254 -1.18 -24.63 8.59
C ARG A 254 -0.51 -25.56 7.56
N ALA A 255 -0.11 -25.05 6.40
CA ALA A 255 0.67 -25.81 5.43
C ALA A 255 2.12 -26.04 5.90
N GLY A 256 2.59 -25.32 6.92
CA GLY A 256 3.92 -25.44 7.51
C GLY A 256 4.91 -24.39 7.02
N LEU A 257 4.44 -23.27 6.45
CA LEU A 257 5.31 -22.13 6.15
C LEU A 257 5.71 -21.42 7.44
N ALA A 258 6.97 -21.00 7.53
CA ALA A 258 7.42 -20.06 8.55
C ALA A 258 6.93 -18.65 8.20
N ALA A 259 6.72 -17.83 9.23
CA ALA A 259 6.44 -16.41 9.09
C ALA A 259 7.51 -15.63 9.87
N GLU A 260 7.85 -14.46 9.36
CA GLU A 260 8.83 -13.56 9.96
C GLU A 260 8.16 -12.22 10.27
N ASN A 261 8.63 -11.55 11.32
CA ASN A 261 8.21 -10.19 11.68
C ASN A 261 6.69 -10.01 11.87
N LEU A 262 5.97 -11.05 12.34
CA LEU A 262 4.53 -10.96 12.61
C LEU A 262 4.15 -9.93 13.69
N THR A 263 5.11 -9.53 14.52
CA THR A 263 4.96 -8.47 15.53
C THR A 263 5.04 -7.07 14.95
N GLU A 264 5.59 -6.92 13.75
CA GLU A 264 5.81 -5.61 13.14
C GLU A 264 4.53 -5.11 12.48
N SER A 265 4.05 -3.95 12.92
CA SER A 265 2.85 -3.31 12.40
C SER A 265 3.07 -1.81 12.25
N GLN A 266 2.59 -1.26 11.14
CA GLN A 266 2.70 0.16 10.84
C GLN A 266 1.43 0.89 11.26
N PHE A 267 1.59 1.95 12.05
CA PHE A 267 0.50 2.81 12.51
C PHE A 267 0.73 4.23 12.02
N GLY A 268 -0.33 5.00 11.86
CA GLY A 268 -0.22 6.41 11.50
C GLY A 268 -1.58 7.08 11.43
N LEU A 269 -1.57 8.40 11.33
CA LEU A 269 -2.81 9.18 11.17
C LEU A 269 -3.58 8.74 9.92
N ALA A 270 -4.87 8.49 10.11
CA ALA A 270 -5.78 8.12 9.05
C ALA A 270 -7.23 8.47 9.38
N SER A 271 -8.03 8.75 8.35
CA SER A 271 -9.49 8.85 8.46
C SER A 271 -10.08 7.44 8.54
N THR A 272 -10.70 7.10 9.67
CA THR A 272 -11.22 5.74 9.93
C THR A 272 -12.54 5.46 9.22
N LYS A 273 -13.43 6.47 9.09
CA LYS A 273 -14.70 6.34 8.36
C LYS A 273 -14.47 6.16 6.86
N PHE A 274 -13.59 6.99 6.29
CA PHE A 274 -13.26 6.92 4.87
C PHE A 274 -12.22 5.83 4.56
N ARG A 275 -11.50 5.32 5.58
CA ARG A 275 -10.40 4.35 5.47
C ARG A 275 -9.28 4.85 4.56
N TRP A 276 -8.72 6.00 4.94
CA TRP A 276 -7.76 6.74 4.12
C TRP A 276 -6.63 7.32 4.94
N ASN A 277 -5.39 7.11 4.52
CA ASN A 277 -4.22 7.67 5.19
C ASN A 277 -4.19 9.19 5.04
N VAL A 278 -3.91 9.92 6.13
CA VAL A 278 -3.78 11.38 6.10
C VAL A 278 -2.31 11.73 6.28
N SER A 279 -1.64 11.91 5.16
CA SER A 279 -0.21 12.17 4.99
C SER A 279 0.02 13.25 3.94
N GLY A 280 1.28 13.51 3.58
CA GLY A 280 1.67 14.37 2.47
C GLY A 280 0.94 15.71 2.47
N THR A 281 0.32 16.06 1.35
CA THR A 281 -0.31 17.38 1.15
C THR A 281 -1.47 17.67 2.07
N TYR A 282 -2.14 16.65 2.64
CA TYR A 282 -3.17 16.89 3.66
C TYR A 282 -2.58 17.52 4.92
N MET A 283 -1.40 17.09 5.32
CA MET A 283 -0.71 17.62 6.50
C MET A 283 0.14 18.85 6.15
N GLN A 284 0.78 18.86 4.96
CA GLN A 284 1.59 19.98 4.48
C GLN A 284 0.77 21.24 4.19
N ALA A 285 -0.54 21.11 3.95
CA ALA A 285 -1.44 22.26 3.91
C ALA A 285 -1.57 22.96 5.28
N VAL A 286 -1.03 22.37 6.34
CA VAL A 286 -1.05 22.86 7.72
C VAL A 286 -2.49 23.18 8.19
N PRO A 287 -3.39 22.18 8.22
CA PRO A 287 -4.77 22.39 8.66
C PRO A 287 -4.86 22.55 10.19
N ARG A 288 -5.97 23.12 10.67
CA ARG A 288 -6.34 23.03 12.09
C ARG A 288 -6.64 21.57 12.44
N ILE A 289 -6.14 21.11 13.57
CA ILE A 289 -6.45 19.78 14.13
C ILE A 289 -7.13 19.98 15.47
N PHE A 290 -8.39 19.55 15.57
CA PHE A 290 -9.19 19.70 16.78
C PHE A 290 -9.91 18.40 17.12
N SER A 291 -10.31 18.27 18.38
CA SER A 291 -11.17 17.19 18.85
C SER A 291 -12.53 17.71 19.29
N ALA A 292 -13.56 16.90 19.15
CA ALA A 292 -14.90 17.19 19.65
C ALA A 292 -15.50 15.93 20.28
N ASP A 293 -16.56 16.11 21.07
CA ASP A 293 -17.36 14.98 21.55
C ASP A 293 -18.02 14.23 20.37
N PRO A 294 -18.50 12.99 20.56
CA PRO A 294 -19.12 12.21 19.49
C PRO A 294 -20.25 12.94 18.73
N ASP A 295 -20.98 13.83 19.41
CA ASP A 295 -22.06 14.65 18.88
C ASP A 295 -21.59 15.95 18.19
N GLY A 296 -20.28 16.22 18.20
CA GLY A 296 -19.66 17.42 17.62
C GLY A 296 -19.57 18.61 18.57
N SER A 297 -20.01 18.49 19.83
CA SER A 297 -19.91 19.55 20.81
C SER A 297 -18.52 19.65 21.47
N HIS A 298 -18.32 20.73 22.24
CA HIS A 298 -17.10 21.00 23.02
C HIS A 298 -15.80 20.89 22.20
N GLU A 299 -15.70 21.58 21.07
CA GLU A 299 -14.45 21.61 20.28
C GLU A 299 -13.24 22.02 21.12
N ARG A 300 -12.10 21.38 20.87
CA ARG A 300 -10.83 21.65 21.56
C ARG A 300 -9.63 21.52 20.62
N ASP A 301 -8.81 22.56 20.56
CA ASP A 301 -7.51 22.58 19.90
C ASP A 301 -6.44 21.92 20.79
N PHE A 302 -6.55 20.61 20.96
CA PHE A 302 -5.82 19.83 21.97
C PHE A 302 -4.29 19.78 21.79
N LEU A 303 -3.77 20.05 20.58
CA LEU A 303 -2.32 20.09 20.34
C LEU A 303 -1.67 21.28 21.07
N ALA A 304 -2.39 22.41 21.15
CA ALA A 304 -1.86 23.66 21.71
C ALA A 304 -1.49 23.57 23.20
N ASP A 305 -2.00 22.55 23.91
CA ASP A 305 -1.67 22.32 25.32
C ASP A 305 -0.30 21.66 25.53
N PHE A 306 0.31 21.11 24.48
CA PHE A 306 1.54 20.32 24.56
C PHE A 306 2.73 20.99 23.88
N PHE A 307 2.48 21.70 22.78
CA PHE A 307 3.55 22.43 22.08
C PHE A 307 3.85 23.77 22.75
N PRO A 308 5.11 24.22 22.79
CA PRO A 308 5.49 25.47 23.46
C PRO A 308 5.15 26.71 22.63
N SER A 309 4.98 26.57 21.31
CA SER A 309 4.73 27.69 20.40
C SER A 309 3.95 27.27 19.16
N MET A 310 3.27 28.23 18.54
CA MET A 310 2.60 28.03 17.24
C MET A 310 3.60 27.62 16.14
N LYS A 311 4.81 28.18 16.15
CA LYS A 311 5.89 27.85 15.21
C LYS A 311 6.23 26.36 15.21
N THR A 312 6.51 25.80 16.38
CA THR A 312 6.86 24.37 16.53
C THR A 312 5.68 23.48 16.18
N MET A 313 4.51 23.76 16.77
CA MET A 313 3.27 23.01 16.51
C MET A 313 2.92 22.95 15.01
N ALA A 314 2.93 24.09 14.31
CA ALA A 314 2.58 24.15 12.90
C ALA A 314 3.63 23.47 12.01
N THR A 315 4.91 23.58 12.38
CA THR A 315 6.00 22.85 11.71
C THR A 315 5.82 21.35 11.87
N ASP A 316 5.50 20.85 13.07
CA ASP A 316 5.30 19.41 13.28
C ASP A 316 4.04 18.86 12.61
N ILE A 317 2.97 19.67 12.51
CA ILE A 317 1.81 19.36 11.66
C ILE A 317 2.27 19.21 10.21
N PHE A 318 3.04 20.15 9.67
CA PHE A 318 3.59 20.05 8.32
C PHE A 318 4.46 18.79 8.14
N LEU A 319 5.39 18.54 9.08
CA LEU A 319 6.33 17.43 9.03
C LEU A 319 5.63 16.08 9.10
N LYS A 320 4.45 15.96 9.73
CA LYS A 320 3.64 14.74 9.62
C LYS A 320 3.26 14.38 8.19
N GLY A 321 3.33 15.31 7.25
CA GLY A 321 3.22 15.01 5.83
C GLY A 321 4.37 14.16 5.27
N TYR A 322 5.59 14.34 5.80
CA TYR A 322 6.79 13.59 5.41
C TYR A 322 7.17 12.47 6.37
N GLN A 323 6.78 12.61 7.62
CA GLN A 323 7.21 11.78 8.74
C GLN A 323 6.03 10.91 9.18
N TRP A 324 5.33 10.39 8.18
CA TRP A 324 4.33 9.33 8.26
C TRP A 324 5.00 8.06 7.73
N PRO A 325 4.88 6.88 8.35
CA PRO A 325 4.04 6.50 9.49
C PRO A 325 4.55 7.02 10.86
N PHE A 326 3.92 6.57 11.95
CA PHE A 326 4.38 6.80 13.31
C PHE A 326 5.82 6.28 13.52
N ASP A 327 6.64 7.10 14.17
CA ASP A 327 8.02 6.78 14.56
C ASP A 327 8.23 7.16 16.03
N PRO A 328 8.53 6.20 16.94
CA PRO A 328 8.70 6.48 18.35
C PRO A 328 9.86 7.44 18.65
N GLN A 329 10.91 7.47 17.81
CA GLN A 329 12.05 8.38 17.97
C GLN A 329 11.66 9.84 17.71
N LYS A 330 10.51 10.07 17.06
CA LYS A 330 9.95 11.40 16.80
C LYS A 330 8.83 11.79 17.75
N ILE A 331 8.72 11.13 18.90
CA ILE A 331 7.95 11.64 20.04
C ILE A 331 8.84 12.54 20.90
N GLU A 332 10.09 12.12 21.11
CA GLU A 332 11.04 12.85 21.93
C GLU A 332 11.29 14.26 21.39
N ASN A 333 11.50 15.20 22.30
CA ASN A 333 11.71 16.61 21.99
C ASN A 333 10.55 17.25 21.21
N LEU A 334 9.33 16.75 21.42
CA LEU A 334 8.09 17.29 20.85
C LEU A 334 8.03 17.26 19.32
N LYS A 335 8.65 16.27 18.68
CA LYS A 335 8.66 16.15 17.22
C LYS A 335 7.32 15.62 16.68
N SER A 336 7.22 15.54 15.35
CA SER A 336 5.99 15.24 14.62
C SER A 336 5.16 14.05 15.12
N SER A 337 5.78 12.93 15.55
CA SER A 337 5.02 11.75 16.01
C SER A 337 4.32 11.96 17.36
N LEU A 338 4.62 13.05 18.08
CA LEU A 338 3.81 13.48 19.20
C LEU A 338 2.36 13.74 18.75
N VAL A 339 2.13 14.23 17.53
CA VAL A 339 0.77 14.43 16.99
C VAL A 339 0.00 13.12 16.98
N ASP A 340 0.61 12.01 16.54
CA ASP A 340 -0.03 10.68 16.56
C ASP A 340 -0.44 10.26 17.98
N VAL A 341 0.44 10.45 18.98
CA VAL A 341 0.17 10.10 20.38
C VAL A 341 -0.97 10.95 20.95
N LEU A 342 -1.00 12.25 20.64
CA LEU A 342 -2.06 13.14 21.12
C LEU A 342 -3.41 12.83 20.47
N VAL A 343 -3.43 12.50 19.17
CA VAL A 343 -4.64 12.01 18.49
C VAL A 343 -5.12 10.70 19.11
N PHE A 344 -4.21 9.76 19.38
CA PHE A 344 -4.54 8.51 20.07
C PHE A 344 -5.15 8.78 21.45
N ASN A 345 -4.56 9.67 22.24
CA ASN A 345 -5.07 10.03 23.56
C ASN A 345 -6.48 10.65 23.52
N GLU A 346 -6.79 11.50 22.55
CA GLU A 346 -8.14 12.04 22.39
C GLU A 346 -9.15 10.94 22.03
N ASN A 347 -8.77 9.99 21.17
CA ASN A 347 -9.61 8.82 20.88
C ASN A 347 -9.85 7.95 22.12
N GLN A 348 -8.84 7.75 22.99
CA GLN A 348 -9.00 7.02 24.26
C GLN A 348 -9.94 7.71 25.25
N LYS A 349 -10.13 9.04 25.12
CA LYS A 349 -11.13 9.80 25.88
C LYS A 349 -12.54 9.72 25.26
N GLY A 350 -12.73 8.92 24.20
CA GLY A 350 -14.00 8.78 23.49
C GLY A 350 -14.31 9.97 22.55
N ARG A 351 -13.33 10.83 22.27
CA ARG A 351 -13.50 12.01 21.42
C ARG A 351 -13.15 11.69 19.97
N ARG A 352 -13.66 12.51 19.05
CA ARG A 352 -13.37 12.42 17.61
C ARG A 352 -12.42 13.53 17.21
N VAL A 353 -11.38 13.18 16.46
CA VAL A 353 -10.42 14.15 15.92
C VAL A 353 -10.72 14.46 14.46
N PHE A 354 -10.56 15.73 14.08
CA PHE A 354 -10.84 16.25 12.75
C PHE A 354 -9.66 17.07 12.22
N LEU A 355 -9.42 16.96 10.92
CA LEU A 355 -8.61 17.91 10.15
C LEU A 355 -9.56 18.93 9.52
N ASP A 356 -9.40 20.21 9.86
CA ASP A 356 -10.19 21.30 9.29
C ASP A 356 -9.35 22.12 8.30
N PHE A 357 -9.63 21.93 7.01
CA PHE A 357 -8.95 22.66 5.94
C PHE A 357 -9.45 24.10 5.78
N ARG A 358 -10.50 24.51 6.47
CA ARG A 358 -11.07 25.87 6.37
C ARG A 358 -10.33 26.87 7.27
N GLN A 359 -9.57 26.38 8.26
CA GLN A 359 -8.92 27.20 9.27
C GLN A 359 -7.46 26.79 9.48
N ASN A 360 -6.59 27.78 9.68
CA ASN A 360 -5.21 27.57 10.11
C ASN A 360 -5.16 27.04 11.56
N PRO A 361 -4.02 26.46 12.01
CA PRO A 361 -3.89 25.99 13.39
C PRO A 361 -4.19 27.09 14.42
N VAL A 362 -4.83 26.70 15.50
CA VAL A 362 -5.23 27.58 16.60
C VAL A 362 -4.42 27.23 17.83
N GLY A 363 -3.78 28.24 18.42
CA GLY A 363 -2.94 28.11 19.61
C GLY A 363 -3.69 28.53 20.87
N THR A 364 -3.02 28.41 22.02
CA THR A 364 -3.51 28.99 23.27
C THR A 364 -3.42 30.52 23.23
N ARG A 365 -4.02 31.19 24.21
CA ARG A 365 -3.97 32.67 24.32
C ARG A 365 -2.56 33.24 24.47
N THR A 366 -1.59 32.42 24.89
CA THR A 366 -0.19 32.84 25.06
C THR A 366 0.66 32.59 23.82
N MET A 367 0.15 31.84 22.83
CA MET A 367 0.85 31.62 21.58
C MET A 367 0.62 32.79 20.61
N GLN A 368 1.64 33.06 19.79
CA GLN A 368 1.45 33.93 18.63
C GLN A 368 0.45 33.31 17.64
N PRO A 369 -0.34 34.12 16.91
CA PRO A 369 -1.16 33.63 15.82
C PRO A 369 -0.34 32.88 14.77
N PHE A 370 -0.99 31.97 14.03
CA PHE A 370 -0.35 31.29 12.91
C PHE A 370 0.16 32.29 11.88
N ASN A 371 1.46 32.21 11.60
CA ASN A 371 2.13 32.97 10.55
C ASN A 371 3.03 32.02 9.75
N MET A 372 2.90 32.01 8.43
CA MET A 372 3.70 31.15 7.56
C MET A 372 5.18 31.50 7.60
N ASP A 373 5.52 32.79 7.69
CA ASP A 373 6.91 33.25 7.69
C ASP A 373 7.68 32.88 8.98
N GLU A 374 6.96 32.43 10.00
CA GLU A 374 7.53 31.99 11.28
C GLU A 374 7.76 30.47 11.35
N LEU A 375 7.35 29.71 10.32
CA LEU A 375 7.61 28.27 10.26
C LEU A 375 9.13 27.98 10.30
N GLU A 376 9.50 26.80 10.77
CA GLU A 376 10.90 26.40 10.72
C GLU A 376 11.38 26.19 9.27
N PRO A 377 12.69 26.31 8.99
CA PRO A 377 13.22 26.40 7.62
C PRO A 377 12.73 25.31 6.68
N GLU A 378 12.68 24.04 7.13
CA GLU A 378 12.25 22.92 6.28
C GLU A 378 10.81 23.08 5.78
N ALA A 379 9.89 23.48 6.65
CA ALA A 379 8.49 23.69 6.29
C ALA A 379 8.29 24.97 5.47
N PHE A 380 8.97 26.05 5.87
CA PHE A 380 8.89 27.33 5.17
C PHE A 380 9.41 27.25 3.74
N GLU A 381 10.63 26.72 3.56
CA GLU A 381 11.28 26.60 2.26
C GLU A 381 10.46 25.74 1.32
N TYR A 382 9.94 24.60 1.79
CA TYR A 382 9.08 23.75 0.96
C TYR A 382 7.82 24.48 0.50
N LEU A 383 7.08 25.12 1.41
CA LEU A 383 5.83 25.79 1.05
C LEU A 383 6.08 27.00 0.15
N ARG A 384 7.17 27.74 0.38
CA ARG A 384 7.59 28.84 -0.49
C ARG A 384 7.93 28.34 -1.90
N ASP A 385 8.74 27.30 -2.00
CA ASP A 385 9.23 26.77 -3.28
C ASP A 385 8.10 26.08 -4.07
N ALA A 386 7.14 25.47 -3.37
CA ALA A 386 5.91 24.96 -3.96
C ALA A 386 4.90 26.06 -4.34
N GLY A 387 5.14 27.33 -3.96
CA GLY A 387 4.19 28.43 -4.14
C GLY A 387 2.91 28.28 -3.29
N ALA A 388 2.96 27.49 -2.22
CA ALA A 388 1.85 27.12 -1.36
C ALA A 388 1.66 28.09 -0.18
N MET A 389 1.73 29.41 -0.43
CA MET A 389 1.66 30.47 0.58
C MET A 389 0.25 31.08 0.75
N GLN A 390 -0.79 30.39 0.29
CA GLN A 390 -2.18 30.88 0.33
C GLN A 390 -2.70 30.99 1.77
N LYS A 391 -3.74 31.80 1.96
CA LYS A 391 -4.24 32.19 3.29
C LYS A 391 -4.79 31.02 4.09
N THR A 392 -5.56 30.13 3.46
CA THR A 392 -6.23 29.01 4.13
C THR A 392 -5.64 27.66 3.71
N PRO A 393 -5.74 26.61 4.56
CA PRO A 393 -5.23 25.29 4.22
C PRO A 393 -5.87 24.71 2.95
N ILE A 394 -7.17 24.92 2.73
CA ILE A 394 -7.85 24.41 1.53
C ILE A 394 -7.34 25.05 0.24
N GLU A 395 -6.99 26.34 0.26
CA GLU A 395 -6.38 27.02 -0.89
C GLU A 395 -4.97 26.49 -1.15
N ARG A 396 -4.18 26.25 -0.09
CA ARG A 396 -2.85 25.61 -0.21
C ARG A 396 -2.95 24.20 -0.77
N LEU A 397 -3.91 23.41 -0.29
CA LEU A 397 -4.17 22.06 -0.78
C LEU A 397 -4.61 22.07 -2.24
N ALA A 398 -5.49 23.00 -2.64
CA ALA A 398 -5.95 23.13 -4.03
C ALA A 398 -4.80 23.51 -4.98
N HIS A 399 -3.87 24.34 -4.52
CA HIS A 399 -2.67 24.73 -5.26
C HIS A 399 -1.70 23.56 -5.41
N MET A 400 -1.41 22.83 -4.33
CA MET A 400 -0.41 21.74 -4.34
C MET A 400 -0.91 20.43 -4.93
N ASN A 401 -2.17 20.07 -4.67
CA ASN A 401 -2.72 18.76 -5.01
C ASN A 401 -4.25 18.79 -5.16
N PRO A 402 -4.77 19.32 -6.28
CA PRO A 402 -6.21 19.37 -6.53
C PRO A 402 -6.86 17.97 -6.55
N LEU A 403 -6.13 16.92 -6.91
CA LEU A 403 -6.64 15.54 -6.92
C LEU A 403 -6.99 15.03 -5.51
N ALA A 404 -6.31 15.52 -4.47
CA ALA A 404 -6.64 15.19 -3.09
C ALA A 404 -8.03 15.73 -2.69
N ILE A 405 -8.38 16.94 -3.16
CA ILE A 405 -9.71 17.53 -2.93
C ILE A 405 -10.78 16.77 -3.71
N GLU A 406 -10.51 16.43 -4.97
CA GLU A 406 -11.47 15.68 -5.79
C GLU A 406 -11.77 14.30 -5.19
N ILE A 407 -10.84 13.64 -4.50
CA ILE A 407 -11.15 12.39 -3.77
C ILE A 407 -12.17 12.61 -2.66
N TYR A 408 -12.01 13.65 -1.85
CA TYR A 408 -12.99 13.93 -0.79
C TYR A 408 -14.36 14.20 -1.40
N LYS A 409 -14.42 14.96 -2.48
CA LYS A 409 -15.66 15.21 -3.23
C LYS A 409 -16.27 13.95 -3.85
N GLU A 410 -15.47 13.06 -4.45
CA GLU A 410 -15.89 11.74 -4.96
C GLU A 410 -16.57 10.90 -3.87
N ASN A 411 -16.24 11.13 -2.61
CA ASN A 411 -16.72 10.39 -1.45
C ASN A 411 -17.69 11.20 -0.56
N GLY A 412 -18.15 12.36 -1.03
CA GLY A 412 -19.14 13.19 -0.34
C GLY A 412 -18.62 13.79 0.97
N ILE A 413 -17.33 14.11 1.04
CA ILE A 413 -16.65 14.75 2.18
C ILE A 413 -16.46 16.24 1.90
#